data_AF-Q169L0-F1
#
_entry.id   AF-Q169L0-F1
#
_cell.length_a   1.000
_cell.length_b   1.000
_cell.length_c   1.000
_cell.angle_alpha   90.00
_cell.angle_beta   90.00
_cell.angle_gamma   90.00
#
_symmetry.space_group_name_H-M   'P 1'
#
loop_
_entity.id
_entity.type
_entity.pdbx_description
1 polymer ?
#
loop_
_entity_poly.entity_id
_entity_poly.type
_entity_poly.pdbx_seq_one_letter_code
_entity_poly.pdbx_strand_id
1 'polypeptide(L)'
;MSLAELFDPSVLVTSPPPGTVNVQTGTAIEGPGGRWVPCASAVPDGTYVPCVYEVGPGRRQVCNTSQPTPFVDEALSRAITLATTAAA
;
A
#
# COMPACT_ATOMS: atom_id res chain seq x y z
N MET A 1 -19.99 -3.97 -8.26
CA MET A 1 -18.72 -3.25 -8.09
C MET A 1 -18.41 -2.61 -9.42
N SER A 2 -18.41 -1.29 -9.47
CA SER A 2 -18.24 -0.53 -10.71
C SER A 2 -16.75 -0.39 -11.03
N LEU A 3 -16.35 -0.50 -12.30
CA LEU A 3 -14.97 -0.24 -12.76
C LEU A 3 -14.47 1.17 -12.38
N ALA A 4 -15.39 2.11 -12.12
CA ALA A 4 -15.07 3.45 -11.66
C ALA A 4 -14.53 3.50 -10.21
N GLU A 5 -14.83 2.51 -9.36
CA GLU A 5 -14.30 2.41 -8.00
C GLU A 5 -12.88 1.81 -7.96
N LEU A 6 -12.44 1.16 -9.05
CA LEU A 6 -11.12 0.52 -9.15
C LEU A 6 -9.99 1.50 -9.46
N PHE A 7 -10.32 2.71 -9.90
CA PHE A 7 -9.38 3.76 -10.27
C PHE A 7 -9.77 5.09 -9.65
N ASP A 8 -10.01 5.15 -8.35
CA ASP A 8 -10.16 6.45 -7.68
C ASP A 8 -8.77 7.12 -7.61
N PRO A 9 -8.50 8.19 -8.40
CA PRO A 9 -7.24 8.91 -8.34
C PRO A 9 -7.09 9.70 -7.02
N SER A 10 -8.10 9.69 -6.15
CA SER A 10 -8.06 10.31 -4.83
C SER A 10 -7.48 9.42 -3.73
N VAL A 11 -6.87 8.26 -4.05
CA VAL A 11 -6.07 7.53 -3.05
C VAL A 11 -4.94 8.44 -2.58
N LEU A 12 -5.19 9.14 -1.47
CA LEU A 12 -4.24 9.99 -0.80
C LEU A 12 -3.21 9.08 -0.13
N VAL A 13 -2.15 8.78 -0.87
CA VAL A 13 -0.96 8.13 -0.33
C VAL A 13 -0.04 9.18 0.27
N THR A 14 0.48 8.89 1.46
CA THR A 14 1.40 9.74 2.20
C THR A 14 2.65 8.94 2.56
N SER A 15 3.71 9.62 3.00
CA SER A 15 4.82 8.91 3.65
C SER A 15 4.32 8.15 4.88
N PRO A 16 4.91 6.99 5.23
CA PRO A 16 4.51 6.24 6.40
C PRO A 16 4.42 7.14 7.64
N PRO A 17 3.34 7.06 8.43
CA PRO A 17 3.26 7.77 9.69
C PRO A 17 4.47 7.48 10.59
N PRO A 18 4.90 8.43 11.44
CA PRO A 18 5.97 8.18 12.38
C PRO A 18 5.68 6.97 13.28
N GLY A 19 6.65 6.08 13.43
CA GLY A 19 6.50 4.86 14.23
C GLY A 19 5.79 3.70 13.52
N THR A 20 5.43 3.85 12.25
CA THR A 20 4.86 2.76 11.44
C THR A 20 5.91 1.69 11.14
N VAL A 21 5.50 0.42 11.24
CA VAL A 21 6.37 -0.75 10.98
C VAL A 21 5.67 -1.70 10.00
N ASN A 22 6.39 -2.17 8.98
CA ASN A 22 5.87 -3.18 8.07
C ASN A 22 5.74 -4.52 8.82
N VAL A 23 4.51 -5.02 8.94
CA VAL A 23 4.22 -6.27 9.67
C VAL A 23 3.99 -7.45 8.73
N GLN A 24 3.56 -7.19 7.49
CA GLN A 24 3.34 -8.22 6.49
C GLN A 24 3.64 -7.67 5.10
N THR A 25 4.49 -8.36 4.35
CA THR A 25 4.87 -8.01 2.97
C THR A 25 4.32 -9.03 2.00
N GLY A 26 3.72 -8.57 0.92
CA GLY A 26 3.28 -9.42 -0.18
C GLY A 26 4.36 -9.62 -1.24
N THR A 27 4.01 -10.35 -2.30
CA THR A 27 4.87 -10.58 -3.47
C THR A 27 5.00 -9.31 -4.30
N ALA A 28 6.20 -9.05 -4.84
CA ALA A 28 6.43 -7.96 -5.77
C ALA A 28 5.55 -8.09 -7.02
N ILE A 29 4.98 -6.97 -7.46
CA ILE A 29 4.19 -6.83 -8.69
C ILE A 29 5.01 -5.99 -9.66
N GLU A 30 5.17 -6.50 -10.89
CA GLU A 30 5.96 -5.88 -11.94
C GLU A 30 5.07 -5.50 -13.12
N GLY A 31 5.29 -4.31 -13.67
CA GLY A 31 4.63 -3.85 -14.88
C GLY A 31 5.30 -2.60 -15.48
N PRO A 32 4.70 -1.98 -16.51
CA PRO A 32 5.24 -0.78 -17.16
C PRO A 32 5.49 0.39 -16.19
N GLY A 33 4.70 0.50 -15.13
CA GLY A 33 4.85 1.48 -14.05
C GLY A 33 5.93 1.15 -13.02
N GLY A 34 6.69 0.06 -13.22
CA GLY A 34 7.81 -0.35 -12.38
C GLY A 34 7.52 -1.60 -11.53
N ARG A 35 8.36 -1.81 -10.51
CA ARG A 35 8.29 -2.95 -9.60
C ARG A 35 7.90 -2.47 -8.21
N TRP A 36 6.75 -2.91 -7.72
CA TRP A 36 6.13 -2.45 -6.49
C TRP A 36 5.91 -3.61 -5.54
N VAL A 37 6.25 -3.43 -4.27
CA VAL A 37 5.98 -4.44 -3.24
C VAL A 37 4.90 -3.93 -2.29
N PRO A 38 3.75 -4.63 -2.21
CA PRO A 38 2.72 -4.30 -1.26
C PRO A 38 3.10 -4.74 0.16
N CYS A 39 2.73 -3.94 1.16
CA CYS A 39 2.86 -4.30 2.55
C CYS A 39 1.71 -3.75 3.41
N ALA A 40 1.35 -4.51 4.44
CA ALA A 40 0.57 -4.01 5.56
C ALA A 40 1.53 -3.46 6.61
N SER A 41 1.25 -2.26 7.09
CA SER A 41 2.07 -1.62 8.11
C SER A 41 1.25 -1.28 9.35
N ALA A 42 1.76 -1.65 10.51
CA ALA A 42 1.14 -1.32 11.79
C ALA A 42 1.44 0.13 12.14
N VAL A 43 0.40 0.84 12.58
CA VAL A 43 0.46 2.19 13.12
C VAL A 43 0.46 2.10 14.65
N PRO A 44 1.10 3.03 15.39
CA PRO A 44 1.18 2.97 16.86
C PRO A 44 -0.18 2.90 17.59
N ASP A 45 -1.29 3.25 16.93
CA ASP A 45 -2.65 3.16 17.46
C ASP A 45 -3.24 1.74 17.44
N GLY A 46 -2.48 0.75 16.93
CA GLY A 46 -2.90 -0.64 16.83
C GLY A 46 -3.68 -0.98 15.56
N THR A 47 -3.81 -0.04 14.62
CA THR A 47 -4.40 -0.28 13.31
C THR A 47 -3.35 -0.59 12.25
N TYR A 48 -3.82 -1.05 11.09
CA TYR A 48 -2.99 -1.37 9.94
C TYR A 48 -3.37 -0.52 8.74
N VAL A 49 -2.36 -0.04 8.03
CA VAL A 49 -2.53 0.73 6.79
C VAL A 49 -1.90 -0.03 5.62
N PRO A 50 -2.55 0.00 4.44
CA PRO A 50 -1.96 -0.49 3.20
C PRO A 50 -0.84 0.44 2.75
N CYS A 51 0.31 -0.14 2.40
CA CYS A 51 1.46 0.58 1.90
C CYS A 51 2.08 -0.15 0.70
N VAL A 52 2.84 0.57 -0.11
CA VAL A 52 3.65 0.02 -1.19
C VAL A 52 5.03 0.64 -1.16
N TYR A 53 6.06 -0.12 -1.53
CA TYR A 53 7.39 0.44 -1.76
C TYR A 53 7.91 0.12 -3.15
N GLU A 54 8.51 1.13 -3.77
CA GLU A 54 9.15 1.01 -5.08
C GLU A 54 10.47 0.25 -4.94
N VAL A 55 10.66 -0.76 -5.81
CA VAL A 55 11.91 -1.49 -5.90
C VAL A 55 12.81 -0.82 -6.94
N GLY A 56 13.68 0.07 -6.46
CA GLY A 56 14.61 0.82 -7.30
C GLY A 56 15.54 1.74 -6.49
N PRO A 57 16.46 2.45 -7.16
CA PRO A 57 17.33 3.43 -6.51
C PRO A 57 16.48 4.56 -5.89
N GLY A 58 16.52 4.66 -4.56
CA GLY A 58 15.77 5.67 -3.80
C GLY A 58 14.69 5.12 -2.85
N ARG A 59 14.35 3.81 -2.94
CA ARG A 59 13.44 3.04 -2.05
C ARG A 59 12.49 3.91 -1.23
N ARG A 60 11.38 4.33 -1.83
CA ARG A 60 10.35 5.11 -1.13
C ARG A 60 9.16 4.21 -0.84
N GLN A 61 8.71 4.26 0.41
CA GLN A 61 7.44 3.67 0.83
C GLN A 61 6.39 4.76 0.89
N VAL A 62 5.18 4.44 0.46
CA VAL A 62 3.99 5.27 0.62
C VAL A 62 2.85 4.44 1.18
N CYS A 63 1.97 5.06 1.94
CA CYS A 63 0.88 4.41 2.66
C CYS A 63 -0.43 5.16 2.41
N ASN A 64 -1.53 4.44 2.24
CA ASN A 64 -2.86 5.04 2.29
C ASN A 64 -3.34 5.04 3.75
N THR A 65 -3.25 6.20 4.38
CA THR A 65 -3.60 6.44 5.78
C THR A 65 -5.05 6.86 5.98
N SER A 66 -5.80 7.05 4.90
CA SER A 66 -7.19 7.52 4.95
C SER A 66 -8.17 6.43 5.38
N GLN A 67 -7.78 5.15 5.25
CA GLN A 67 -8.63 4.00 5.56
C GLN A 67 -7.85 2.91 6.33
N PRO A 68 -7.44 3.19 7.58
CA PRO A 68 -6.87 2.17 8.44
C PRO A 68 -7.88 1.04 8.69
N THR A 69 -7.38 -0.17 8.93
CA THR A 69 -8.18 -1.36 9.25
C THR A 69 -7.62 -2.06 10.49
N PRO A 70 -8.45 -2.73 11.30
CA PRO A 70 -7.98 -3.57 12.40
C PRO A 70 -7.37 -4.91 11.94
N PHE A 71 -7.38 -5.25 10.64
CA PHE A 71 -6.92 -6.54 10.14
C PHE A 71 -5.73 -6.43 9.18
N VAL A 72 -4.66 -7.17 9.48
CA VAL A 72 -3.44 -7.18 8.67
C VAL A 72 -3.71 -7.67 7.25
N ASP A 73 -4.48 -8.73 7.09
CA ASP A 73 -4.79 -9.33 5.77
C ASP A 73 -5.63 -8.38 4.90
N GLU A 74 -6.53 -7.61 5.50
CA GLU A 74 -7.31 -6.59 4.78
C GLU A 74 -6.40 -5.45 4.30
N ALA A 75 -5.49 -4.97 5.16
CA ALA A 75 -4.49 -3.98 4.78
C ALA A 75 -3.57 -4.50 3.65
N LEU A 76 -3.16 -5.77 3.71
CA LEU A 76 -2.34 -6.35 2.65
C LEU A 76 -3.11 -6.48 1.33
N SER A 77 -4.36 -6.93 1.38
CA SER A 77 -5.22 -7.05 0.20
C SER A 77 -5.41 -5.69 -0.48
N ARG A 78 -5.65 -4.63 0.30
CA ARG A 78 -5.70 -3.24 -0.21
C ARG A 78 -4.35 -2.80 -0.80
N ALA A 79 -3.24 -3.13 -0.15
CA ALA A 79 -1.90 -2.82 -0.66
C ALA A 79 -1.61 -3.52 -2.00
N ILE A 80 -2.06 -4.76 -2.19
CA ILE A 80 -1.95 -5.49 -3.47
C ILE A 80 -2.69 -4.75 -4.58
N THR A 81 -3.90 -4.25 -4.32
CA THR A 81 -4.63 -3.41 -5.28
C THR A 81 -3.82 -2.16 -5.62
N LEU A 82 -3.26 -1.45 -4.63
CA LEU A 82 -2.42 -0.27 -4.86
C LEU A 82 -1.19 -0.58 -5.73
N ALA A 83 -0.48 -1.67 -5.41
CA ALA A 83 0.70 -2.10 -6.15
C ALA A 83 0.34 -2.51 -7.60
N THR A 84 -0.82 -3.13 -7.81
CA THR A 84 -1.32 -3.47 -9.15
C THR A 84 -1.62 -2.22 -9.96
N THR A 85 -2.26 -1.21 -9.35
CA THR A 85 -2.54 0.08 -10.01
C THR A 85 -1.26 0.86 -10.31
N ALA A 86 -0.26 0.83 -9.42
CA ALA A 86 1.01 1.51 -9.63
C ALA A 86 1.90 0.82 -10.68
N ALA A 87 1.79 -0.50 -10.83
CA ALA A 87 2.55 -1.27 -11.80
C ALA A 87 1.96 -1.22 -13.22
N ALA A 88 0.65 -0.98 -13.36
CA ALA A 88 -0.06 -0.89 -14.65
C ALA A 88 0.40 0.32 -15.47
#